data_AF-A0A819TWT6-F1
#
_entry.id   AF-A0A819TWT6-F1
#
_cell.length_a   1.000
_cell.length_b   1.000
_cell.length_c   1.000
_cell.angle_alpha   90.00
_cell.angle_beta   90.00
_cell.angle_gamma   90.00
#
_symmetry.space_group_name_H-M   'P 1'
#
loop_
_entity.id
_entity.type
_entity.pdbx_description
1 polymer ?
#
loop_
_entity_poly.entity_id
_entity_poly.type
_entity_poly.pdbx_seq_one_letter_code
_entity_poly.pdbx_strand_id
1 'polypeptide(L)'
;MIVKSCFIILFLFFTFAYGKPIKGKTGKSHAKAPKVQSNTDALKFLNKFGYNQCSGSVDAKIKGEKPLCQSSLQTMIEHFQTFYRLPVTGRADDKTVALMNKARCGLGDYPLACSAFRPWPNSTLKWTLNNEAPKLGKDKTRSLIQEAFGDWARYAPLKFR
;
A
#
# COMPACT_ATOMS: atom_id res chain seq x y z
N MET A 1 9.11 -46.45 25.00
CA MET A 1 9.96 -46.10 23.84
C MET A 1 9.07 -46.26 22.61
N ILE A 2 8.65 -45.26 21.83
CA ILE A 2 9.26 -44.00 21.37
C ILE A 2 8.11 -43.02 21.12
N VAL A 3 8.19 -41.81 21.70
CA VAL A 3 7.29 -40.70 21.36
C VAL A 3 7.82 -40.09 20.06
N LYS A 4 7.02 -40.07 19.00
CA LYS A 4 7.39 -39.42 17.74
C LYS A 4 7.29 -37.90 17.93
N SER A 5 8.42 -37.25 18.20
CA SER A 5 8.53 -35.79 18.19
C SER A 5 8.26 -35.25 16.79
N CYS A 6 7.17 -34.50 16.65
CA CYS A 6 6.86 -33.69 15.48
C CYS A 6 7.65 -32.38 15.59
N PHE A 7 8.79 -32.29 14.90
CA PHE A 7 9.51 -31.03 14.77
C PHE A 7 8.76 -30.12 13.79
N ILE A 8 7.99 -29.18 14.32
CA ILE A 8 7.44 -28.05 13.57
C ILE A 8 8.61 -27.12 13.27
N ILE A 9 9.16 -27.21 12.05
CA ILE A 9 10.15 -26.25 11.56
C ILE A 9 9.41 -24.95 11.24
N LEU A 10 9.46 -23.99 12.17
CA LEU A 10 9.09 -22.59 11.95
C LEU A 10 10.11 -21.95 10.99
N PHE A 11 9.90 -22.11 9.69
CA PHE A 11 10.57 -21.30 8.68
C PHE A 11 10.00 -19.88 8.71
N LEU A 12 10.55 -19.03 9.59
CA LEU A 12 10.41 -17.59 9.47
C LEU A 12 11.28 -17.09 8.30
N PHE A 13 10.81 -17.29 7.07
CA PHE A 13 11.32 -16.55 5.92
C PHE A 13 10.84 -15.10 5.99
N PHE A 14 11.43 -14.31 6.90
CA PHE A 14 11.36 -12.86 6.83
C PHE A 14 12.41 -12.39 5.82
N THR A 15 12.20 -12.68 4.54
CA THR A 15 12.93 -11.95 3.48
C THR A 15 12.34 -10.55 3.45
N PHE A 16 12.95 -9.62 4.19
CA PHE A 16 12.74 -8.20 3.94
C PHE A 16 13.16 -7.92 2.50
N ALA A 17 12.18 -7.74 1.61
CA ALA A 17 12.43 -7.27 0.27
C ALA A 17 12.83 -5.78 0.35
N TYR A 18 14.10 -5.52 0.61
CA TYR A 18 14.66 -4.18 0.41
C TYR A 18 14.85 -3.98 -1.10
N GLY A 19 13.89 -3.31 -1.74
CA GLY A 19 14.05 -2.85 -3.11
C GLY A 19 15.22 -1.88 -3.20
N LYS A 20 16.25 -2.21 -4.00
CA LYS A 20 17.34 -1.26 -4.28
C LYS A 20 16.79 -0.09 -5.10
N PRO A 21 17.16 1.17 -4.78
CA PRO A 21 16.72 2.31 -5.57
C PRO A 21 17.23 2.18 -7.02
N ILE A 22 16.31 2.33 -7.97
CA ILE A 22 16.63 2.27 -9.40
C ILE A 22 17.46 3.51 -9.76
N LYS A 23 18.70 3.30 -10.22
CA LYS A 23 19.51 4.38 -10.81
C LYS A 23 18.92 4.74 -12.18
N GLY A 24 18.37 5.95 -12.31
CA GLY A 24 17.79 6.47 -13.55
C GLY A 24 18.40 7.82 -13.95
N LYS A 25 18.16 8.26 -15.19
CA LYS A 25 18.59 9.58 -15.67
C LYS A 25 17.84 10.69 -14.93
N THR A 26 18.45 11.87 -14.83
CA THR A 26 17.83 13.08 -14.25
C THR A 26 16.68 13.59 -15.12
N GLY A 27 15.48 13.05 -14.93
CA GLY A 27 14.25 13.64 -15.48
C GLY A 27 13.67 14.70 -14.54
N LYS A 28 12.81 15.57 -15.08
CA LYS A 28 12.07 16.62 -14.34
C LYS A 28 11.61 16.09 -12.98
N SER A 29 11.88 16.83 -11.90
CA SER A 29 11.42 16.44 -10.56
C SER A 29 9.90 16.43 -10.56
N HIS A 30 9.30 15.29 -10.20
CA HIS A 30 7.90 15.33 -9.79
C HIS A 30 7.77 16.25 -8.59
N ALA A 31 6.67 17.01 -8.53
CA ALA A 31 6.39 17.90 -7.41
C ALA A 31 6.53 17.12 -6.10
N LYS A 32 7.24 17.71 -5.13
CA LYS A 32 7.44 17.10 -3.81
C LYS A 32 6.06 16.84 -3.20
N ALA A 33 5.84 15.63 -2.67
CA ALA A 33 4.58 15.32 -2.02
C ALA A 33 4.29 16.36 -0.91
N PRO A 34 3.04 16.82 -0.77
CA PRO A 34 2.66 17.72 0.32
C PRO A 34 3.04 17.08 1.66
N LYS A 35 3.70 17.84 2.53
CA LYS A 35 4.03 17.34 3.87
C LYS A 35 2.87 17.56 4.83
N VAL A 36 2.64 16.62 5.71
CA VAL A 36 1.77 16.77 6.87
C VAL A 36 2.47 17.66 7.89
N GLN A 37 1.90 18.84 8.15
CA GLN A 37 2.42 19.82 9.13
C GLN A 37 1.33 20.35 10.06
N SER A 38 0.05 20.13 9.73
CA SER A 38 -1.09 20.56 10.52
C SER A 38 -2.14 19.45 10.67
N ASN A 39 -3.06 19.62 11.61
CA ASN A 39 -4.23 18.74 11.76
C ASN A 39 -5.07 18.66 10.48
N THR A 40 -5.16 19.75 9.71
CA THR A 40 -5.83 19.78 8.41
C THR A 40 -5.12 18.91 7.38
N ASP A 41 -3.79 18.90 7.37
CA ASP A 41 -3.02 18.03 6.47
C ASP A 41 -3.11 16.56 6.89
N ALA A 42 -3.07 16.29 8.19
CA ALA A 42 -3.27 14.96 8.74
C ALA A 42 -4.66 14.42 8.37
N LEU A 43 -5.70 15.25 8.49
CA LEU A 43 -7.05 14.91 8.07
C LEU A 43 -7.13 14.57 6.57
N LYS A 44 -6.51 15.38 5.71
CA LYS A 44 -6.45 15.11 4.26
C LYS A 44 -5.73 13.79 3.96
N PHE A 45 -4.60 13.55 4.65
CA PHE A 45 -3.84 12.30 4.54
C PHE A 45 -4.70 11.10 4.94
N LEU A 46 -5.30 11.14 6.13
CA LEU A 46 -6.06 10.03 6.70
C LEU A 46 -7.28 9.69 5.84
N ASN A 47 -7.97 10.70 5.32
CA ASN A 47 -9.06 10.50 4.36
C ASN A 47 -8.57 9.84 3.06
N LYS A 48 -7.46 10.32 2.49
CA LYS A 48 -6.88 9.75 1.27
C LYS A 48 -6.55 8.27 1.42
N PHE A 49 -6.06 7.85 2.60
CA PHE A 49 -5.63 6.48 2.85
C PHE A 49 -6.70 5.59 3.50
N GLY A 50 -7.95 6.07 3.61
CA GLY A 50 -9.09 5.25 4.02
C GLY A 50 -9.26 5.05 5.52
N TYR A 51 -8.71 5.94 6.35
CA TYR A 51 -8.86 5.88 7.81
C TYR A 51 -10.20 6.42 8.32
N ASN A 52 -10.95 7.13 7.47
CA ASN A 52 -12.31 7.55 7.77
C ASN A 52 -13.27 6.36 7.60
N GLN A 53 -13.29 5.49 8.60
CA GLN A 53 -14.00 4.20 8.59
C GLN A 53 -15.45 4.30 9.06
N CYS A 54 -16.12 5.39 8.71
CA CYS A 54 -17.57 5.39 8.74
C CYS A 54 -18.06 4.44 7.64
N SER A 55 -18.76 3.38 8.02
CA SER A 55 -19.52 2.53 7.12
C SER A 55 -20.68 3.34 6.51
N GLY A 56 -20.36 4.32 5.67
CA GLY A 56 -21.27 4.72 4.62
C GLY A 56 -21.32 3.55 3.67
N SER A 57 -22.49 2.95 3.51
CA SER A 57 -22.68 1.91 2.50
C SER A 57 -22.08 2.40 1.19
N VAL A 58 -21.48 1.50 0.43
CA VAL A 58 -21.03 1.77 -0.95
C VAL A 58 -22.12 2.56 -1.72
N ASP A 59 -23.39 2.35 -1.36
CA ASP A 59 -24.57 3.05 -1.84
C ASP A 59 -24.58 4.57 -1.58
N ALA A 60 -24.14 5.07 -0.42
CA ALA A 60 -24.13 6.51 -0.14
C ALA A 60 -23.15 7.27 -1.07
N LYS A 61 -22.02 6.63 -1.39
CA LYS A 61 -21.04 7.17 -2.36
C LYS A 61 -21.55 7.10 -3.80
N ILE A 62 -22.30 6.05 -4.16
CA ILE A 62 -22.95 5.91 -5.48
C ILE A 62 -24.09 6.93 -5.66
N LYS A 63 -24.83 7.24 -4.59
CA LYS A 63 -25.98 8.15 -4.62
C LYS A 63 -25.62 9.63 -4.45
N GLY A 64 -24.33 9.96 -4.27
CA GLY A 64 -23.89 11.34 -4.06
C GLY A 64 -24.37 11.96 -2.73
N GLU A 65 -24.75 11.11 -1.77
CA GLU A 65 -25.25 11.54 -0.47
C GLU A 65 -24.08 11.87 0.47
N LYS A 66 -24.28 12.86 1.34
CA LYS A 66 -23.29 13.21 2.36
C LYS A 66 -23.05 11.99 3.26
N PRO A 67 -21.79 11.60 3.54
CA PRO A 67 -21.50 10.45 4.40
C PRO A 67 -22.24 10.58 5.74
N LEU A 68 -22.95 9.52 6.13
CA LEU A 68 -23.80 9.47 7.34
C LEU A 68 -23.01 9.70 8.65
N CYS A 69 -21.69 9.48 8.65
CA CYS A 69 -20.81 9.96 9.70
C CYS A 69 -19.42 10.33 9.19
N GLN A 70 -18.68 11.08 10.01
CA GLN A 70 -17.25 11.36 9.86
C GLN A 70 -16.55 10.88 11.14
N SER A 71 -15.55 10.02 11.03
CA SER A 71 -14.71 9.67 12.17
C SER A 71 -13.99 10.92 12.68
N SER A 72 -13.81 11.04 13.99
CA SER A 72 -13.02 12.13 14.56
C SER A 72 -11.57 12.04 14.06
N LEU A 73 -10.87 13.18 13.95
CA LEU A 73 -9.45 13.20 13.58
C LEU A 73 -8.62 12.33 14.52
N GLN A 74 -8.90 12.40 15.82
CA GLN A 74 -8.24 11.58 16.83
C GLN A 74 -8.41 10.09 16.54
N THR A 75 -9.64 9.62 16.32
CA THR A 75 -9.92 8.21 16.02
C THR A 75 -9.19 7.73 14.75
N MET A 76 -9.16 8.57 13.70
CA MET A 76 -8.42 8.24 12.48
C MET A 76 -6.91 8.13 12.73
N ILE A 77 -6.36 9.00 13.59
CA ILE A 77 -4.96 8.94 14.00
C ILE A 77 -4.70 7.67 14.82
N GLU A 78 -5.57 7.30 15.75
CA GLU A 78 -5.45 6.07 16.55
C GLU A 78 -5.43 4.82 15.66
N HIS A 79 -6.29 4.79 14.62
CA HIS A 79 -6.29 3.72 13.62
C HIS A 79 -4.99 3.67 12.81
N PHE A 80 -4.46 4.83 12.39
CA PHE A 80 -3.18 4.91 11.70
C PHE A 80 -2.04 4.41 12.58
N GLN A 81 -1.98 4.87 13.83
CA GLN A 81 -0.97 4.43 14.80
C GLN A 81 -1.05 2.93 15.04
N THR A 82 -2.26 2.38 15.18
CA THR A 82 -2.48 0.94 15.34
C THR A 82 -1.99 0.16 14.12
N PHE A 83 -2.38 0.56 12.91
CA PHE A 83 -1.98 -0.09 11.65
C PHE A 83 -0.46 -0.13 11.49
N TYR A 84 0.21 0.98 11.79
CA TYR A 84 1.66 1.10 11.67
C TYR A 84 2.42 0.71 12.96
N ARG A 85 1.73 0.17 13.97
CA ARG A 85 2.29 -0.29 15.25
C ARG A 85 3.09 0.80 16.00
N LEU A 86 2.60 2.03 15.94
CA LEU A 86 3.06 3.13 16.79
C LEU A 86 2.35 3.08 18.15
N PRO A 87 2.90 3.70 19.22
CA PRO A 87 2.13 3.98 20.43
C PRO A 87 0.86 4.76 20.07
N VAL A 88 -0.28 4.29 20.57
CA VAL A 88 -1.58 4.91 20.28
C VAL A 88 -1.76 6.10 21.21
N THR A 89 -1.55 7.30 20.67
CA THR A 89 -1.66 8.59 21.39
C THR A 89 -2.87 9.41 20.96
N GLY A 90 -3.47 9.08 19.81
CA GLY A 90 -4.55 9.84 19.18
C GLY A 90 -4.17 11.24 18.71
N ARG A 91 -2.87 11.58 18.80
CA ARG A 91 -2.32 12.86 18.37
C ARG A 91 -1.37 12.63 17.21
N ALA A 92 -1.34 13.59 16.28
CA ALA A 92 -0.36 13.61 15.20
C ALA A 92 1.01 14.04 15.77
N ASP A 93 1.56 13.22 16.66
CA ASP A 93 2.88 13.41 17.27
C ASP A 93 4.02 13.25 16.24
N ASP A 94 5.23 13.65 16.63
CA ASP A 94 6.38 13.69 15.72
C ASP A 94 6.66 12.35 15.03
N LYS A 95 6.47 11.23 15.73
CA LYS A 95 6.64 9.89 15.17
C LYS A 95 5.57 9.58 14.12
N THR A 96 4.32 9.93 14.43
CA THR A 96 3.17 9.79 13.54
C THR A 96 3.37 10.63 12.28
N VAL A 97 3.70 11.91 12.43
CA VAL A 97 3.91 12.86 11.32
C VAL A 97 5.13 12.47 10.48
N ALA A 98 6.22 12.03 11.10
CA ALA A 98 7.39 11.53 10.37
C ALA A 98 7.04 10.32 9.49
N LEU A 99 6.21 9.41 10.00
CA LEU A 99 5.77 8.24 9.24
C LEU A 99 4.78 8.60 8.12
N MET A 100 3.83 9.50 8.38
CA MET A 100 2.90 10.01 7.35
C MET A 100 3.66 10.70 6.20
N ASN A 101 4.78 11.34 6.49
CA ASN A 101 5.62 12.03 5.50
C ASN A 101 6.60 11.11 4.75
N LYS A 102 6.70 9.83 5.12
CA LYS A 102 7.57 8.86 4.42
C LYS A 102 6.97 8.51 3.06
N ALA A 103 7.81 8.43 2.02
CA ALA A 103 7.40 7.97 0.70
C ALA A 103 6.74 6.58 0.79
N ARG A 104 5.57 6.43 0.17
CA ARG A 104 4.70 5.25 0.31
C ARG A 104 3.88 5.01 -0.94
N CYS A 105 3.18 3.86 -0.96
CA CYS A 105 2.23 3.52 -1.99
C CYS A 105 1.05 4.50 -2.03
N GLY A 106 0.41 4.67 -3.19
CA GLY A 106 -0.78 5.50 -3.35
C GLY A 106 -2.10 4.79 -3.01
N LEU A 107 -2.07 3.46 -2.82
CA LEU A 107 -3.24 2.69 -2.40
C LEU A 107 -3.58 2.98 -0.92
N GLY A 108 -4.88 2.94 -0.58
CA GLY A 108 -5.35 3.07 0.80
C GLY A 108 -4.85 1.92 1.69
N ASP A 109 -4.68 2.21 2.99
CA ASP A 109 -4.18 1.24 3.97
C ASP A 109 -5.27 0.23 4.37
N TYR A 110 -6.53 0.66 4.37
CA TYR A 110 -7.67 -0.23 4.57
C TYR A 110 -8.34 -0.58 3.24
N PRO A 111 -8.65 -1.87 3.00
CA PRO A 111 -9.43 -2.26 1.83
C PRO A 111 -10.85 -1.69 1.97
N LEU A 112 -11.28 -0.91 0.99
CA LEU A 112 -12.70 -0.66 0.76
C LEU A 112 -13.33 -1.99 0.34
N ALA A 113 -13.82 -2.75 1.32
CA ALA A 113 -14.49 -4.04 1.19
C ALA A 113 -13.64 -5.18 0.58
N CYS A 114 -13.61 -6.31 1.28
CA CYS A 114 -13.01 -7.58 0.86
C CYS A 114 -13.57 -8.16 -0.46
N SER A 115 -14.56 -7.50 -1.08
CA SER A 115 -15.15 -7.87 -2.38
C SER A 115 -14.21 -7.65 -3.57
N ALA A 116 -13.09 -6.95 -3.40
CA ALA A 116 -12.12 -6.68 -4.46
C ALA A 116 -11.09 -7.80 -4.70
N PHE A 117 -10.97 -8.79 -3.82
CA PHE A 117 -10.02 -9.91 -3.98
C PHE A 117 -10.63 -11.05 -4.81
N ARG A 118 -10.97 -10.75 -6.07
CA ARG A 118 -11.29 -11.80 -7.03
C ARG A 118 -9.98 -12.31 -7.64
N PRO A 119 -9.61 -13.58 -7.44
CA PRO A 119 -8.43 -14.13 -8.10
C PRO A 119 -8.59 -14.02 -9.61
N TRP A 120 -7.48 -13.85 -10.31
CA TRP A 120 -7.48 -13.92 -11.77
C TRP A 120 -7.99 -15.31 -12.19
N PRO A 121 -8.94 -15.40 -13.14
CA PRO A 121 -9.48 -16.69 -13.57
C PRO A 121 -8.44 -17.54 -14.33
N ASN A 122 -7.37 -16.92 -14.82
CA ASN A 122 -6.28 -17.59 -15.52
C ASN A 122 -4.94 -17.24 -14.85
N SER A 123 -4.08 -18.25 -14.69
CA SER A 123 -2.72 -18.09 -14.19
C SER A 123 -1.78 -17.42 -15.18
N THR A 124 -2.08 -17.45 -16.49
CA THR A 124 -1.31 -16.78 -17.53
C THR A 124 -1.87 -15.40 -17.80
N LEU A 125 -1.22 -14.38 -17.25
CA LEU A 125 -1.58 -12.98 -17.40
C LEU A 125 -0.81 -12.36 -18.56
N LYS A 126 -1.54 -11.72 -19.48
CA LYS A 126 -0.95 -10.97 -20.59
C LYS A 126 -0.83 -9.50 -20.22
N TRP A 127 0.25 -8.84 -20.58
CA TRP A 127 0.47 -7.42 -20.28
C TRP A 127 1.15 -6.69 -21.44
N THR A 128 0.88 -5.38 -21.51
CA THR A 128 1.50 -4.49 -22.51
C THR A 128 1.99 -3.23 -21.83
N LEU A 129 3.19 -2.78 -22.20
CA LEU A 129 3.73 -1.49 -21.77
C LEU A 129 3.19 -0.38 -22.68
N ASN A 130 2.19 0.36 -22.18
CA ASN A 130 1.63 1.49 -22.92
C ASN A 130 2.49 2.76 -22.79
N ASN A 131 3.03 3.01 -21.59
CA ASN A 131 3.83 4.19 -21.29
C ASN A 131 5.12 3.79 -20.56
N GLU A 132 6.23 4.46 -20.86
CA GLU A 132 7.49 4.26 -20.18
C GLU A 132 7.68 5.20 -18.99
N ALA A 133 8.56 4.84 -18.06
CA ALA A 133 9.01 5.76 -17.03
C ALA A 133 9.97 6.78 -17.67
N PRO A 134 9.68 8.11 -17.63
CA PRO A 134 10.47 9.11 -18.35
C PRO A 134 11.96 9.15 -17.98
N LYS A 135 12.32 8.68 -16.77
CA LYS A 135 13.71 8.64 -16.28
C LYS A 135 14.49 7.38 -16.69
N LEU A 136 13.79 6.36 -17.18
CA LEU A 136 14.36 5.03 -17.45
C LEU A 136 14.33 4.68 -18.93
N GLY A 137 13.37 5.22 -19.69
CA GLY A 137 13.14 4.83 -21.08
C GLY A 137 12.46 3.47 -21.20
N LYS A 138 12.00 3.13 -22.40
CA LYS A 138 11.17 1.95 -22.69
C LYS A 138 11.77 0.63 -22.21
N ASP A 139 13.01 0.35 -22.61
CA ASP A 139 13.61 -0.96 -22.42
C ASP A 139 13.88 -1.24 -20.94
N LYS A 140 14.43 -0.24 -20.23
CA LYS A 140 14.68 -0.38 -18.79
C LYS A 140 13.37 -0.46 -18.01
N THR A 141 12.35 0.31 -18.40
CA THR A 141 11.01 0.20 -17.79
C THR A 141 10.44 -1.20 -17.98
N ARG A 142 10.48 -1.73 -19.21
CA ARG A 142 9.99 -3.08 -19.55
C ARG A 142 10.73 -4.16 -18.77
N SER A 143 12.05 -4.09 -18.72
CA SER A 143 12.89 -5.05 -18.00
C SER A 143 12.60 -5.07 -16.50
N LEU A 144 12.42 -3.91 -15.86
CA LEU A 144 12.09 -3.83 -14.43
C LEU A 144 10.69 -4.36 -14.12
N ILE A 145 9.73 -4.14 -15.01
CA ILE A 145 8.38 -4.72 -14.88
C ILE A 145 8.46 -6.25 -14.99
N GLN A 146 9.25 -6.78 -15.93
CA GLN A 146 9.47 -8.23 -16.07
C GLN A 146 10.15 -8.83 -14.84
N GLU A 147 11.14 -8.14 -14.26
CA GLU A 147 11.79 -8.57 -13.02
C GLU A 147 10.79 -8.62 -11.86
N ALA A 148 9.97 -7.59 -11.69
CA ALA A 148 8.91 -7.56 -10.67
C ALA A 148 7.89 -8.69 -10.87
N PHE A 149 7.52 -9.01 -12.12
CA PHE A 149 6.69 -10.17 -12.41
C PHE A 149 7.37 -11.50 -12.09
N GLY A 150 8.68 -11.59 -12.28
CA GLY A 150 9.49 -12.74 -11.87
C GLY A 150 9.43 -12.99 -10.36
N ASP A 151 9.50 -11.94 -9.55
CA ASP A 151 9.36 -12.04 -8.09
C ASP A 151 8.00 -12.60 -7.68
N TRP A 152 6.92 -12.15 -8.32
CA TRP A 152 5.58 -12.72 -8.08
C TRP A 152 5.47 -14.18 -8.55
N ALA A 153 5.97 -14.49 -9.75
CA ALA A 153 5.91 -15.84 -10.34
C ALA A 153 6.72 -16.88 -9.55
N ARG A 154 7.68 -16.44 -8.71
CA ARG A 154 8.43 -17.34 -7.82
C ARG A 154 7.57 -17.94 -6.71
N TYR A 155 6.55 -17.21 -6.25
CA TYR A 155 5.75 -17.59 -5.08
C TYR A 155 4.26 -17.80 -5.37
N ALA A 156 3.77 -17.32 -6.51
CA ALA A 156 2.41 -17.56 -6.99
C ALA A 156 2.47 -18.36 -8.30
N PRO A 157 1.50 -19.26 -8.56
CA PRO A 157 1.43 -20.02 -9.81
C PRO A 157 0.94 -19.13 -10.97
N LEU A 158 1.62 -18.00 -11.21
CA LEU A 158 1.32 -17.01 -12.24
C LEU A 158 2.42 -17.03 -13.31
N LYS A 159 2.01 -16.85 -14.56
CA LYS A 159 2.88 -16.68 -15.72
C LYS A 159 2.54 -15.34 -16.36
N PHE A 160 3.55 -14.55 -16.69
CA PHE A 160 3.38 -13.24 -17.30
C PHE A 160 3.89 -13.27 -18.74
N ARG A 161 3.08 -12.77 -19.69
CA ARG A 161 3.39 -12.74 -21.12
C ARG A 161 3.22 -11.35 -21.71
#